data_AF-A0A5C8SZD7-F1
#
_entry.id   AF-A0A5C8SZD7-F1
#
_cell.length_a   1.000
_cell.length_b   1.000
_cell.length_c   1.000
_cell.angle_alpha   90.00
_cell.angle_beta   90.00
_cell.angle_gamma   90.00
#
_symmetry.space_group_name_H-M   'P 1'
#
loop_
_entity.id
_entity.type
_entity.pdbx_description
1 polymer ?
#
loop_
_entity_poly.entity_id
_entity_poly.type
_entity_poly.pdbx_seq_one_letter_code
_entity_poly.pdbx_strand_id
1 'polypeptide(L)'
;MSTRSTLLAAFGPRVQIRDETLVRDGSAERLNLKRLPGSHLDTVAAARALVRRHLPVKAAHAVMTEVFDTGEAYVELPKVESLSRLASELTALGIAVRKHGPDPISVRSVREALRLSQAQFALRFGLEEATVKNWEQGKSKPNATAMTLIWTIHRHPEAVVDALAVSGTAVSGIATEAEPVGHASAALDSGLRFAAPE
;
A
#
# COMPACT_ATOMS: atom_id res chain seq x y z
N MET A 1 -31.05 55.10 -1.96
CA MET A 1 -30.53 54.76 -0.61
C MET A 1 -29.96 53.36 -0.70
N SER A 2 -28.64 53.22 -0.89
CA SER A 2 -27.97 51.93 -1.11
C SER A 2 -27.33 51.48 0.20
N THR A 3 -27.77 50.34 0.74
CA THR A 3 -27.27 49.71 1.96
C THR A 3 -25.82 49.27 1.78
N ARG A 4 -24.87 50.05 2.29
CA ARG A 4 -23.47 49.63 2.45
C ARG A 4 -23.44 48.47 3.45
N SER A 5 -23.17 47.26 2.94
CA SER A 5 -23.02 46.04 3.73
C SER A 5 -21.90 46.20 4.77
N THR A 6 -22.27 46.20 6.04
CA THR A 6 -21.40 46.26 7.23
C THR A 6 -20.63 44.97 7.49
N LEU A 7 -20.90 43.90 6.74
CA LEU A 7 -20.24 42.59 6.88
C LEU A 7 -18.78 42.60 6.40
N LEU A 8 -18.43 43.46 5.44
CA LEU A 8 -17.07 43.57 4.90
C LEU A 8 -16.11 44.32 5.84
N ALA A 9 -16.61 45.08 6.81
CA ALA A 9 -15.79 45.85 7.75
C ALA A 9 -15.23 45.01 8.91
N ALA A 10 -15.79 43.81 9.16
CA ALA A 10 -15.37 42.90 10.22
C ALA A 10 -14.23 41.96 9.78
N PHE A 11 -13.98 41.82 8.47
CA PHE A 11 -12.87 41.02 7.97
C PHE A 11 -11.60 41.88 7.96
N GLY A 12 -10.59 41.44 8.71
CA GLY A 12 -9.24 42.00 8.68
C GLY A 12 -8.62 41.98 7.27
N PRO A 13 -7.42 42.56 7.09
CA PRO A 13 -6.78 42.65 5.77
C PRO A 13 -6.75 41.28 5.08
N ARG A 14 -7.19 41.25 3.82
CA ARG A 14 -7.17 40.04 3.00
C ARG A 14 -5.74 39.49 2.97
N VAL A 15 -5.53 38.33 3.59
CA VAL A 15 -4.24 37.63 3.53
C VAL A 15 -4.10 37.10 2.10
N GLN A 16 -3.23 37.70 1.30
CA GLN A 16 -2.79 37.12 0.05
C GLN A 16 -2.03 35.84 0.37
N ILE A 17 -2.66 34.69 0.11
CA ILE A 17 -1.97 33.41 0.09
C ILE A 17 -1.01 33.48 -1.09
N ARG A 18 0.29 33.58 -0.82
CA ARG A 18 1.31 33.44 -1.87
C ARG A 18 1.17 32.03 -2.42
N ASP A 19 0.93 31.89 -3.72
CA ASP A 19 1.08 30.60 -4.38
C ASP A 19 2.51 30.11 -4.12
N GLU A 20 2.62 28.98 -3.41
CA GLU A 20 3.92 28.35 -3.22
C GLU A 20 4.49 27.98 -4.59
N THR A 21 5.79 28.22 -4.79
CA THR A 21 6.43 27.83 -6.04
C THR A 21 6.43 26.31 -6.15
N LEU A 22 5.51 25.79 -6.97
CA LEU A 22 5.35 24.36 -7.20
C LEU A 22 6.56 23.81 -7.97
N VAL A 23 6.90 22.55 -7.69
CA VAL A 23 7.91 21.80 -8.43
C VAL A 23 7.44 21.63 -9.88
N ARG A 24 8.27 22.04 -10.84
CA ARG A 24 7.91 22.06 -12.26
C ARG A 24 7.92 20.65 -12.86
N ASP A 25 9.00 19.90 -12.60
CA ASP A 25 9.28 18.60 -13.19
C ASP A 25 9.60 17.56 -12.11
N GLY A 26 9.19 16.32 -12.34
CA GLY A 26 9.40 15.22 -11.42
C GLY A 26 8.62 13.98 -11.83
N SER A 27 8.95 12.83 -11.23
CA SER A 27 8.21 11.58 -11.38
C SER A 27 7.16 11.43 -10.28
N ALA A 28 6.09 10.68 -10.58
CA ALA A 28 5.19 10.21 -9.54
C ALA A 28 5.91 9.16 -8.69
N GLU A 29 5.91 9.34 -7.37
CA GLU A 29 6.60 8.46 -6.43
C GLU A 29 5.65 8.05 -5.31
N ARG A 30 5.62 6.75 -5.00
CA ARG A 30 4.89 6.18 -3.87
C ARG A 30 5.83 6.10 -2.68
N LEU A 31 5.42 6.71 -1.57
CA LEU A 31 6.26 6.93 -0.41
C LEU A 31 5.55 6.48 0.86
N ASN A 32 6.34 5.97 1.79
CA ASN A 32 6.00 5.85 3.20
C ASN A 32 6.75 6.97 3.94
N LEU A 33 6.00 7.79 4.66
CA LEU A 33 6.52 8.85 5.52
C LEU A 33 6.46 8.33 6.96
N LYS A 34 7.60 8.33 7.67
CA LYS A 34 7.64 7.96 9.09
C LYS A 34 8.12 9.11 9.94
N ARG A 35 7.49 9.32 11.08
CA ARG A 35 8.01 10.24 12.09
C ARG A 35 9.35 9.73 12.63
N LEU A 36 10.35 10.60 12.66
CA LEU A 36 11.64 10.29 13.27
C LEU A 36 11.53 10.35 14.80
N PRO A 37 11.92 9.28 15.54
CA PRO A 37 11.91 9.29 17.00
C PRO A 37 12.78 10.42 17.56
N GLY A 38 12.29 11.09 18.60
CA GLY A 38 13.04 12.16 19.30
C GLY A 38 13.24 13.45 18.52
N SER A 39 12.74 13.54 17.28
CA SER A 39 12.82 14.76 16.45
C SER A 39 11.58 15.63 16.63
N HIS A 40 11.74 16.95 16.54
CA HIS A 40 10.59 17.86 16.47
C HIS A 40 9.92 17.72 15.10
N LEU A 41 8.63 17.39 15.08
CA LEU A 41 7.85 17.24 13.87
C LEU A 41 7.20 18.58 13.50
N ASP A 42 7.70 19.23 12.45
CA ASP A 42 7.08 20.44 11.90
C ASP A 42 6.04 20.04 10.84
N THR A 43 4.80 19.82 11.30
CA THR A 43 3.70 19.36 10.44
C THR A 43 3.30 20.38 9.38
N VAL A 44 3.43 21.67 9.66
CA VAL A 44 3.02 22.74 8.74
C VAL A 44 4.05 22.87 7.62
N ALA A 45 5.34 22.95 7.95
CA ALA A 45 6.39 23.00 6.94
C ALA A 45 6.41 21.73 6.09
N ALA A 46 6.16 20.56 6.71
CA ALA A 46 6.08 19.30 6.00
C ALA A 46 4.88 19.28 5.03
N ALA A 47 3.69 19.67 5.48
CA ALA A 47 2.51 19.74 4.61
C ALA A 47 2.75 20.66 3.41
N ARG A 48 3.38 21.82 3.61
CA ARG A 48 3.78 22.73 2.52
C ARG A 48 4.77 22.07 1.55
N ALA A 49 5.76 21.33 2.06
CA ALA A 49 6.70 20.58 1.23
C ALA A 49 6.02 19.52 0.35
N LEU A 50 4.94 18.91 0.82
CA LEU A 50 4.11 17.99 0.02
C LEU A 50 3.25 18.75 -1.01
N VAL A 51 2.67 19.89 -0.62
CA VAL A 51 1.84 20.73 -1.53
C VAL A 51 2.67 21.25 -2.70
N ARG A 52 3.92 21.68 -2.47
CA ARG A 52 4.85 22.07 -3.56
C ARG A 52 5.03 20.97 -4.61
N ARG A 53 4.82 19.70 -4.24
CA ARG A 53 4.92 18.53 -5.10
C ARG A 53 3.59 18.10 -5.68
N HIS A 54 2.64 19.03 -5.75
CA HIS A 54 1.30 18.91 -6.33
C HIS A 54 0.36 17.99 -5.54
N LEU A 55 0.67 17.71 -4.28
CA LEU A 55 -0.30 17.07 -3.41
C LEU A 55 -1.38 18.10 -3.03
N PRO A 56 -2.68 17.82 -3.20
CA PRO A 56 -3.73 18.74 -2.78
C PRO A 56 -3.61 19.09 -1.30
N VAL A 57 -3.85 20.35 -0.92
CA VAL A 57 -3.71 20.84 0.46
C VAL A 57 -4.46 19.95 1.47
N LYS A 58 -5.68 19.53 1.13
CA LYS A 58 -6.48 18.63 1.96
C LYS A 58 -5.80 17.28 2.18
N ALA A 59 -5.20 16.71 1.14
CA ALA A 59 -4.48 15.45 1.22
C ALA A 59 -3.16 15.59 1.99
N ALA A 60 -2.42 16.70 1.79
CA ALA A 60 -1.22 17.00 2.56
C ALA A 60 -1.51 17.14 4.06
N HIS A 61 -2.61 17.82 4.41
CA HIS A 61 -3.05 17.91 5.80
C HIS A 61 -3.41 16.53 6.37
N ALA A 62 -4.21 15.74 5.66
CA ALA A 62 -4.60 14.40 6.10
C ALA A 62 -3.39 13.48 6.34
N VAL A 63 -2.42 13.49 5.41
CA VAL A 63 -1.16 12.75 5.54
C VAL A 63 -0.40 13.17 6.79
N MET A 64 -0.29 14.49 7.05
CA MET A 64 0.43 14.96 8.24
C MET A 64 -0.29 14.67 9.55
N THR A 65 -1.63 14.69 9.57
CA THR A 65 -2.42 14.23 10.71
C THR A 65 -2.16 12.75 10.98
N GLU A 66 -2.18 11.91 9.93
CA GLU A 66 -1.90 10.48 10.06
C GLU A 66 -0.48 10.23 10.59
N VAL A 67 0.56 10.89 10.05
CA VAL A 67 1.93 10.79 10.58
C VAL A 67 2.02 11.22 12.05
N PHE A 68 1.25 12.21 12.47
CA PHE A 68 1.22 12.66 13.87
C PHE A 68 0.56 11.62 14.78
N ASP A 69 -0.58 11.08 14.37
CA ASP A 69 -1.43 10.19 15.17
C ASP A 69 -0.87 8.76 15.23
N THR A 70 -0.43 8.20 14.11
CA THR A 70 0.00 6.79 13.99
C THR A 70 1.52 6.63 13.91
N GLY A 71 2.24 7.71 13.58
CA GLY A 71 3.68 7.69 13.34
C GLY A 71 4.10 7.39 11.89
N GLU A 72 3.18 6.97 11.02
CA GLU A 72 3.46 6.75 9.60
C GLU A 72 2.26 7.01 8.67
N ALA A 73 2.53 7.38 7.43
CA ALA A 73 1.51 7.52 6.40
C ALA A 73 2.03 7.11 5.02
N TYR A 74 1.12 6.67 4.15
CA TYR A 74 1.43 6.33 2.75
C TYR A 74 0.87 7.39 1.81
N VAL A 75 1.69 7.84 0.85
CA VAL A 75 1.31 8.90 -0.07
C VAL A 75 1.90 8.68 -1.45
N GLU A 76 1.12 8.96 -2.49
CA GLU A 76 1.62 9.11 -3.85
C GLU A 76 1.81 10.60 -4.14
N LEU A 77 3.06 11.01 -4.33
CA LEU A 77 3.40 12.38 -4.69
C LEU A 77 3.46 12.50 -6.21
N PRO A 78 2.66 13.39 -6.84
CA PRO A 78 2.61 13.50 -8.29
C PRO A 78 3.94 13.95 -8.93
N LYS A 79 4.69 14.84 -8.26
CA LYS A 79 5.95 15.36 -8.79
C LYS A 79 7.05 15.39 -7.75
N VAL A 80 7.95 14.41 -7.83
CA VAL A 80 9.19 14.39 -7.06
C VAL A 80 10.36 14.64 -7.99
N GLU A 81 11.05 15.76 -7.77
CA GLU A 81 12.20 16.18 -8.58
C GLU A 81 13.45 15.35 -8.28
N SER A 82 13.61 14.92 -7.03
CA SER A 82 14.70 14.07 -6.57
C SER A 82 14.33 13.50 -5.20
N LEU A 83 14.34 12.18 -5.08
CA LEU A 83 14.06 11.51 -3.82
C LEU A 83 15.05 11.89 -2.73
N SER A 84 16.33 12.05 -3.08
CA SER A 84 17.36 12.47 -2.12
C SER A 84 17.09 13.89 -1.60
N ARG A 85 16.67 14.81 -2.47
CA ARG A 85 16.33 16.19 -2.07
C ARG A 85 15.08 16.21 -1.20
N LEU A 86 14.02 15.52 -1.61
CA LEU A 86 12.80 15.36 -0.84
C LEU A 86 13.08 14.74 0.54
N ALA A 87 13.86 13.65 0.57
CA ALA A 87 14.20 12.95 1.80
C ALA A 87 15.00 13.86 2.75
N SER A 88 16.00 14.58 2.26
CA SER A 88 16.77 15.52 3.07
C SER A 88 15.91 16.66 3.62
N GLU A 89 15.03 17.23 2.78
CA GLU A 89 14.10 18.29 3.19
C GLU A 89 13.15 17.80 4.29
N LEU A 90 12.47 16.66 4.08
CA LEU A 90 11.52 16.12 5.07
C LEU A 90 12.22 15.60 6.33
N THR A 91 13.46 15.10 6.22
CA THR A 91 14.27 14.68 7.38
C THR A 91 14.55 15.86 8.30
N ALA A 92 14.87 17.03 7.74
CA ALA A 92 15.05 18.26 8.52
C ALA A 92 13.77 18.70 9.26
N LEU A 93 12.60 18.20 8.85
CA LEU A 93 11.29 18.45 9.46
C LEU A 93 10.83 17.31 10.38
N GLY A 94 11.71 16.34 10.68
CA GLY A 94 11.42 15.21 11.56
C GLY A 94 10.71 14.04 10.88
N ILE A 95 10.79 13.92 9.55
CA ILE A 95 10.11 12.87 8.77
C ILE A 95 11.12 12.09 7.92
N ALA A 96 11.20 10.79 8.13
CA ALA A 96 11.90 9.87 7.24
C ALA A 96 11.04 9.54 6.02
N VAL A 97 11.67 9.54 4.84
CA VAL A 97 11.02 9.18 3.57
C VAL A 97 11.55 7.84 3.09
N ARG A 98 10.65 6.91 2.78
CA ARG A 98 11.00 5.62 2.18
C ARG A 98 10.19 5.42 0.92
N LYS A 99 10.81 4.87 -0.14
CA LYS A 99 10.05 4.36 -1.29
C LYS A 99 9.13 3.23 -0.83
N HIS A 100 7.91 3.25 -1.33
CA HIS A 100 6.91 2.24 -1.05
C HIS A 100 6.40 1.63 -2.34
N GLY A 101 6.12 0.33 -2.29
CA GLY A 101 5.72 -0.48 -3.43
C GLY A 101 6.79 -1.51 -3.79
N PRO A 102 6.39 -2.57 -4.51
CA PRO A 102 7.30 -3.64 -4.84
C PRO A 102 8.30 -3.20 -5.93
N ASP A 103 9.59 -3.28 -5.62
CA ASP A 103 10.63 -3.13 -6.64
C ASP A 103 10.50 -4.25 -7.70
N PRO A 104 10.82 -4.00 -8.97
CA PRO A 104 10.75 -5.05 -9.98
C PRO A 104 11.70 -6.21 -9.66
N ILE A 105 11.15 -7.43 -9.60
CA ILE A 105 11.94 -8.67 -9.52
C ILE A 105 11.67 -9.57 -10.71
N SER A 106 12.67 -10.37 -11.08
CA SER A 106 12.58 -11.31 -12.19
C SER A 106 11.67 -12.48 -11.82
N VAL A 107 10.51 -12.58 -12.48
CA VAL A 107 9.58 -13.71 -12.34
C VAL A 107 10.29 -15.04 -12.62
N ARG A 108 11.15 -15.06 -13.63
CA ARG A 108 11.96 -16.24 -14.00
C ARG A 108 12.83 -16.69 -12.83
N SER A 109 13.55 -15.76 -12.21
CA SER A 109 14.46 -16.07 -11.11
C SER A 109 13.72 -16.59 -9.89
N VAL A 110 12.54 -16.04 -9.58
CA VAL A 110 11.66 -16.55 -8.51
C VAL A 110 11.19 -17.97 -8.83
N ARG A 111 10.71 -18.23 -10.05
CA ARG A 111 10.28 -19.56 -10.49
C ARG A 111 11.40 -20.59 -10.44
N GLU A 112 12.58 -20.24 -10.94
CA GLU A 112 13.76 -21.12 -10.99
C GLU A 112 14.27 -21.46 -9.60
N ALA A 113 14.23 -20.51 -8.66
CA ALA A 113 14.57 -20.77 -7.25
C ALA A 113 13.65 -21.83 -6.62
N LEU A 114 12.39 -21.91 -7.06
CA LEU A 114 11.43 -22.95 -6.64
C LEU A 114 11.53 -24.24 -7.46
N ARG A 115 12.42 -24.30 -8.46
CA ARG A 115 12.63 -25.44 -9.37
C ARG A 115 11.36 -25.90 -10.11
N LEU A 116 10.52 -24.95 -10.51
CA LEU A 116 9.26 -25.22 -11.21
C LEU A 116 9.37 -24.88 -12.71
N SER A 117 8.66 -25.64 -13.54
CA SER A 117 8.37 -25.22 -14.92
C SER A 117 7.40 -24.03 -14.94
N GLN A 118 7.28 -23.34 -16.08
CA GLN A 118 6.33 -22.23 -16.23
C GLN A 118 4.90 -22.67 -15.93
N ALA A 119 4.47 -23.82 -16.48
CA ALA A 119 3.17 -24.42 -16.21
C ALA A 119 2.97 -24.75 -14.72
N GLN A 120 3.95 -25.37 -14.06
CA GLN A 120 3.86 -25.71 -12.64
C GLN A 120 3.79 -24.48 -11.75
N PHE A 121 4.57 -23.44 -12.07
CA PHE A 121 4.54 -22.18 -11.34
C PHE A 121 3.18 -21.49 -11.50
N ALA A 122 2.66 -21.47 -12.72
CA ALA A 122 1.36 -20.88 -13.02
C ALA A 122 0.24 -21.59 -12.25
N LEU A 123 0.20 -22.93 -12.32
CA LEU A 123 -0.78 -23.74 -11.60
C LEU A 123 -0.67 -23.58 -10.09
N ARG A 124 0.54 -23.63 -9.51
CA ARG A 124 0.75 -23.56 -8.05
C ARG A 124 0.28 -22.25 -7.44
N PHE A 125 0.35 -21.14 -8.18
CA PHE A 125 0.06 -19.81 -7.66
C PHE A 125 -1.13 -19.12 -8.32
N GLY A 126 -1.97 -19.87 -9.05
CA GLY A 126 -3.19 -19.34 -9.66
C GLY A 126 -2.96 -18.29 -10.75
N LEU A 127 -1.89 -18.43 -11.53
CA LEU A 127 -1.55 -17.56 -12.65
C LEU A 127 -1.84 -18.27 -13.99
N GLU A 128 -1.94 -17.48 -15.06
CA GLU A 128 -1.94 -18.03 -16.41
C GLU A 128 -0.51 -18.28 -16.90
N GLU A 129 -0.24 -19.46 -17.45
CA GLU A 129 1.09 -19.81 -17.98
C GLU A 129 1.52 -18.84 -19.09
N ALA A 130 0.60 -18.44 -19.96
CA ALA A 130 0.86 -17.46 -21.02
C ALA A 130 1.32 -16.10 -20.46
N THR A 131 0.73 -15.68 -19.33
CA THR A 131 1.09 -14.45 -18.64
C THR A 131 2.49 -14.56 -18.01
N VAL A 132 2.79 -15.66 -17.32
CA VAL A 132 4.15 -15.94 -16.77
C VAL A 132 5.19 -15.91 -17.89
N LYS A 133 4.92 -16.60 -19.01
CA LYS A 133 5.79 -16.62 -20.18
C LYS A 133 6.01 -15.21 -20.75
N ASN A 134 4.96 -14.40 -20.89
CA ASN A 134 5.08 -13.03 -21.39
C ASN A 134 5.93 -12.14 -20.47
N TRP A 135 5.79 -12.28 -19.15
CA TRP A 135 6.63 -11.58 -18.18
C TRP A 135 8.10 -12.01 -18.27
N GLU A 136 8.37 -13.31 -18.33
CA GLU A 136 9.74 -13.84 -18.41
C GLU A 136 10.45 -13.56 -19.74
N GLN A 137 9.69 -13.27 -20.81
CA GLN A 137 10.20 -12.84 -22.10
C GLN A 137 10.27 -11.31 -22.23
N GLY A 138 9.78 -10.56 -21.24
CA GLY A 138 9.74 -9.10 -21.26
C GLY A 138 8.71 -8.51 -22.25
N LYS A 139 7.77 -9.31 -22.75
CA LYS A 139 6.68 -8.85 -23.64
C LYS A 139 5.67 -7.98 -22.89
N SER A 140 5.51 -8.22 -21.60
CA SER A 140 4.76 -7.37 -20.68
C SER A 140 5.47 -7.36 -19.33
N LYS A 141 5.06 -6.44 -18.44
CA LYS A 141 5.56 -6.38 -17.06
C LYS A 141 4.42 -6.71 -16.09
N PRO A 142 4.69 -7.38 -14.97
CA PRO A 142 3.70 -7.50 -13.91
C PRO A 142 3.30 -6.09 -13.44
N ASN A 143 2.00 -5.86 -13.28
CA ASN A 143 1.52 -4.63 -12.64
C ASN A 143 1.85 -4.64 -11.14
N ALA A 144 1.53 -3.57 -10.42
CA ALA A 144 1.86 -3.46 -8.99
C ALA A 144 1.31 -4.64 -8.17
N THR A 145 0.05 -5.02 -8.37
CA THR A 145 -0.59 -6.15 -7.67
C THR A 145 0.10 -7.47 -7.96
N ALA A 146 0.35 -7.77 -9.23
CA ALA A 146 1.06 -8.97 -9.65
C ALA A 146 2.49 -8.98 -9.07
N MET A 147 3.19 -7.84 -9.10
CA MET A 147 4.54 -7.75 -8.53
C MET A 147 4.54 -7.97 -7.01
N THR A 148 3.53 -7.47 -6.30
CA THR A 148 3.33 -7.80 -4.87
C THR A 148 3.19 -9.30 -4.68
N LEU A 149 2.35 -9.98 -5.47
CA LEU A 149 2.20 -11.43 -5.42
C LEU A 149 3.53 -12.15 -5.72
N ILE A 150 4.28 -11.73 -6.73
CA ILE A 150 5.59 -12.32 -7.04
C ILE A 150 6.58 -12.14 -5.88
N TRP A 151 6.57 -11.00 -5.20
CA TRP A 151 7.37 -10.79 -3.98
C TRP A 151 6.93 -11.68 -2.83
N THR A 152 5.63 -11.83 -2.63
CA THR A 152 5.08 -12.71 -1.60
C THR A 152 5.48 -14.15 -1.88
N ILE A 153 5.37 -14.62 -3.13
CA ILE A 153 5.84 -15.94 -3.55
C ILE A 153 7.35 -16.10 -3.32
N HIS A 154 8.13 -15.07 -3.63
CA HIS A 154 9.58 -15.11 -3.45
C HIS A 154 9.99 -15.27 -1.98
N ARG A 155 9.29 -14.62 -1.05
CA ARG A 155 9.62 -14.64 0.38
C ARG A 155 8.92 -15.78 1.14
N HIS A 156 7.66 -16.05 0.82
CA HIS A 156 6.76 -16.92 1.55
C HIS A 156 5.87 -17.74 0.60
N PRO A 157 6.46 -18.63 -0.22
CA PRO A 157 5.69 -19.39 -1.23
C PRO A 157 4.60 -20.25 -0.60
N GLU A 158 4.85 -20.86 0.56
CA GLU A 158 3.86 -21.72 1.23
C GLU A 158 2.67 -20.92 1.78
N ALA A 159 2.88 -19.70 2.27
CA ALA A 159 1.77 -18.86 2.72
C ALA A 159 0.79 -18.51 1.58
N VAL A 160 1.29 -18.39 0.34
CA VAL A 160 0.43 -18.20 -0.84
C VAL A 160 -0.35 -19.47 -1.16
N VAL A 161 0.32 -20.64 -1.10
CA VAL A 161 -0.35 -21.93 -1.31
C VAL A 161 -1.44 -22.15 -0.26
N ASP A 162 -1.14 -21.90 1.01
CA ASP A 162 -2.09 -22.03 2.13
C ASP A 162 -3.27 -21.07 1.97
N ALA A 163 -3.02 -19.83 1.54
CA ALA A 163 -4.08 -18.86 1.28
C ALA A 163 -4.99 -19.26 0.09
N LEU A 164 -4.46 -20.02 -0.87
CA LEU A 164 -5.22 -20.57 -1.99
C LEU A 164 -5.91 -21.90 -1.65
N ALA A 165 -5.46 -22.61 -0.62
CA ALA A 165 -6.10 -23.81 -0.13
C ALA A 165 -7.45 -23.44 0.50
N VAL A 166 -8.54 -23.77 -0.21
CA VAL A 166 -9.91 -23.54 0.27
C VAL A 166 -10.07 -24.20 1.65
N SER A 167 -10.42 -23.40 2.67
CA SER A 167 -10.92 -23.92 3.94
C SER A 167 -12.30 -24.53 3.71
N GLY A 168 -12.37 -25.80 3.34
CA GLY A 168 -13.62 -26.55 3.27
C GLY A 168 -13.94 -27.12 1.89
N THR A 169 -13.25 -28.20 1.51
CA THR A 169 -13.93 -29.35 0.90
C THR A 169 -13.17 -30.58 1.34
N ALA A 170 -13.48 -31.06 2.56
CA ALA A 170 -13.33 -32.48 2.80
C ALA A 170 -14.11 -33.18 1.68
N VAL A 171 -13.41 -33.87 0.80
CA VAL A 171 -14.03 -34.84 -0.12
C VAL A 171 -14.48 -36.01 0.76
N SER A 172 -15.53 -35.78 1.54
CA SER A 172 -16.29 -36.79 2.26
C SER A 172 -17.43 -37.19 1.34
N GLY A 173 -17.26 -38.27 0.59
CA GLY A 173 -18.32 -38.69 -0.32
C GLY A 173 -18.02 -39.82 -1.28
N ILE A 174 -17.23 -40.82 -0.90
CA ILE A 174 -17.44 -42.20 -1.37
C ILE A 174 -17.35 -43.15 -0.17
N ALA A 175 -18.31 -43.04 0.74
CA ALA A 175 -18.64 -44.12 1.66
C ALA A 175 -19.94 -44.75 1.17
N THR A 176 -19.82 -45.97 0.66
CA THR A 176 -20.92 -46.88 0.35
C THR A 176 -21.67 -47.26 1.63
N GLU A 177 -23.00 -47.11 1.59
CA GLU A 177 -24.07 -47.71 2.42
C GLU A 177 -23.77 -48.20 3.85
N ALA A 178 -24.43 -47.59 4.85
CA ALA A 178 -25.55 -48.21 5.58
C ALA A 178 -26.19 -47.23 6.59
N GLU A 179 -27.52 -47.17 6.54
CA GLU A 179 -28.53 -46.35 7.25
C GLU A 179 -28.63 -46.62 8.80
N PRO A 180 -29.45 -45.88 9.59
CA PRO A 180 -28.97 -44.99 10.66
C PRO A 180 -29.61 -45.27 12.04
N VAL A 181 -29.04 -44.71 13.13
CA VAL A 181 -29.80 -44.49 14.39
C VAL A 181 -29.32 -43.25 15.13
N GLY A 182 -30.17 -42.22 15.18
CA GLY A 182 -30.62 -41.59 16.43
C GLY A 182 -29.70 -40.69 17.27
N HIS A 183 -30.03 -39.39 17.19
CA HIS A 183 -30.15 -38.42 18.31
C HIS A 183 -29.04 -37.39 18.60
N ALA A 184 -29.51 -36.14 18.58
CA ALA A 184 -29.19 -34.99 19.45
C ALA A 184 -28.05 -34.02 19.07
N SER A 185 -28.47 -32.98 18.33
CA SER A 185 -28.24 -31.54 18.57
C SER A 185 -27.40 -31.12 19.80
N ALA A 186 -26.37 -30.28 19.62
CA ALA A 186 -26.41 -28.86 20.01
C ALA A 186 -25.05 -28.13 19.89
N ALA A 187 -25.14 -26.89 19.42
CA ALA A 187 -24.37 -25.69 19.79
C ALA A 187 -22.90 -25.52 19.34
N LEU A 188 -22.78 -24.63 18.35
CA LEU A 188 -21.64 -23.78 18.04
C LEU A 188 -21.35 -22.82 19.20
N ASP A 189 -20.07 -22.62 19.54
CA ASP A 189 -19.62 -21.29 19.98
C ASP A 189 -18.22 -20.98 19.45
N SER A 190 -18.04 -19.72 19.10
CA SER A 190 -17.10 -19.18 18.15
C SER A 190 -16.04 -18.37 18.90
N GLY A 191 -14.76 -18.65 18.68
CA GLY A 191 -13.69 -17.96 19.42
C GLY A 191 -12.34 -17.94 18.72
N LEU A 192 -12.27 -17.45 17.47
CA LEU A 192 -10.99 -17.14 16.81
C LEU A 192 -10.43 -15.80 17.35
N ARG A 193 -9.41 -15.88 18.19
CA ARG A 193 -8.51 -14.77 18.54
C ARG A 193 -7.23 -14.89 17.70
N PHE A 194 -6.97 -13.90 16.86
CA PHE A 194 -5.67 -13.72 16.20
C PHE A 194 -4.69 -13.03 17.16
N ALA A 195 -3.55 -13.68 17.43
CA ALA A 195 -2.40 -13.10 18.11
C ALA A 195 -1.30 -12.83 17.06
N ALA A 196 -0.70 -11.63 17.11
CA ALA A 196 0.49 -11.26 16.33
C ALA A 196 1.76 -11.55 17.14
N PRO A 197 2.90 -11.93 16.52
CA PRO A 197 4.16 -12.10 17.22
C PRO A 197 5.02 -10.81 17.22
N GLU A 198 5.89 -10.74 18.23
CA GLU A 198 6.87 -9.67 18.56
C GLU A 198 8.01 -9.50 17.55
#